data_AF-A0A8A2VFI5-F1
#
_entry.id   AF-A0A8A2VFI5-F1
#
_cell.length_a   1.000
_cell.length_b   1.000
_cell.length_c   1.000
_cell.angle_alpha   90.00
_cell.angle_beta   90.00
_cell.angle_gamma   90.00
#
_symmetry.space_group_name_H-M   'P 1'
#
loop_
_entity.id
_entity.type
_entity.pdbx_description
1 polymer ?
#
loop_
_entity_poly.entity_id
_entity_poly.type
_entity_poly.pdbx_seq_one_letter_code
_entity_poly.pdbx_strand_id
1 'polypeptide(L)'
;MTQNPFTAVFDAQRTAIEQSQSLTHDALEAQKTSIGAFGDAVESSGSLFESNAELTKGAVHAYFDALEASLPEEAAEFDEVRELVDEGFDSATEAQSQSLEAVVEAIEESEAAYDEFAASYAEVVDTSFDAYLEAHEQVEENVSSVAENVEEAAEEIDVSA
;
A
#
# COMPACT_ATOMS: atom_id res chain seq x y z
N MET A 1 9.80 -1.61 47.52
CA MET A 1 9.95 -1.42 46.07
C MET A 1 9.12 -0.23 45.65
N THR A 2 9.54 0.95 46.09
CA THR A 2 9.03 2.22 45.57
C THR A 2 9.53 2.30 44.14
N GLN A 3 8.62 2.18 43.17
CA GLN A 3 8.93 2.50 41.78
C GLN A 3 9.50 3.92 41.77
N ASN A 4 10.77 4.04 41.42
CA ASN A 4 11.42 5.32 41.30
C ASN A 4 10.66 6.11 40.20
N PRO A 5 10.19 7.34 40.46
CA PRO A 5 9.47 8.14 39.46
C PRO A 5 10.25 8.33 38.16
N PHE A 6 11.58 8.18 38.19
CA PHE A 6 12.42 8.17 36.99
C PHE A 6 12.24 6.91 36.13
N THR A 7 12.12 5.72 36.73
CA THR A 7 11.88 4.46 35.99
C THR A 7 10.55 4.49 35.24
N ALA A 8 9.48 5.01 35.86
CA ALA A 8 8.18 5.13 35.21
C ALA A 8 8.19 6.06 33.99
N VAL A 9 9.03 7.11 34.00
CA VAL A 9 9.22 8.00 32.85
C VAL A 9 10.02 7.31 31.75
N PHE A 10 11.05 6.55 32.09
CA PHE A 10 11.84 5.79 31.12
C PHE A 10 11.00 4.68 30.45
N ASP A 11 10.16 3.97 31.20
CA ASP A 11 9.22 2.98 30.64
C ASP A 11 8.21 3.61 29.68
N ALA A 12 7.69 4.79 30.02
CA ALA A 12 6.79 5.53 29.14
C ALA A 12 7.50 5.97 27.85
N GLN A 13 8.78 6.38 27.94
CA GLN A 13 9.60 6.72 26.78
C GLN A 13 9.86 5.50 25.91
N ARG A 14 10.28 4.37 26.48
CA ARG A 14 10.47 3.07 25.78
C ARG A 14 9.21 2.67 25.01
N THR A 15 8.06 2.70 25.68
CA THR A 15 6.77 2.38 25.06
C THR A 15 6.44 3.32 23.88
N ALA A 16 6.72 4.62 24.01
CA ALA A 16 6.45 5.59 22.94
C ALA A 16 7.36 5.37 21.72
N ILE A 17 8.61 4.99 21.96
CA ILE A 17 9.61 4.67 20.94
C ILE A 17 9.18 3.42 20.15
N GLU A 18 8.84 2.33 20.85
CA GLU A 18 8.34 1.10 20.23
C GLU A 18 7.05 1.33 19.43
N GLN A 19 6.14 2.17 19.94
CA GLN A 19 4.95 2.58 19.18
C GLN A 19 5.31 3.34 17.91
N SER A 20 6.29 4.23 17.95
CA SER A 20 6.72 4.97 16.76
C SER A 20 7.34 4.05 15.71
N GLN A 21 8.08 3.02 16.14
CA GLN A 21 8.62 1.98 15.26
C GLN A 21 7.47 1.22 14.60
N SER A 22 6.52 0.69 15.39
CA SER A 22 5.34 -0.03 14.87
C SER A 22 4.55 0.82 13.88
N LEU A 23 4.29 2.10 14.20
CA LEU A 23 3.58 3.00 13.29
C LEU A 23 4.32 3.21 11.97
N THR A 24 5.65 3.16 11.98
CA THR A 24 6.47 3.27 10.77
C THR A 24 6.29 2.03 9.89
N HIS A 25 6.34 0.83 10.49
CA HIS A 25 6.05 -0.43 9.79
C HIS A 25 4.63 -0.44 9.23
N ASP A 26 3.64 -0.08 10.04
CA ASP A 26 2.23 -0.03 9.63
C ASP A 26 2.03 0.93 8.45
N ALA A 27 2.75 2.07 8.43
CA ALA A 27 2.68 3.04 7.33
C ALA A 27 3.28 2.47 6.02
N LEU A 28 4.38 1.72 6.11
CA LEU A 28 4.99 1.06 4.95
C LEU A 28 4.06 -0.02 4.37
N GLU A 29 3.48 -0.85 5.24
CA GLU A 29 2.52 -1.91 4.88
C GLU A 29 1.25 -1.31 4.25
N ALA A 30 0.74 -0.21 4.80
CA ALA A 30 -0.42 0.49 4.26
C ALA A 30 -0.15 1.05 2.85
N GLN A 31 1.05 1.60 2.62
CA GLN A 31 1.45 2.10 1.31
C GLN A 31 1.61 0.95 0.30
N LYS A 32 2.23 -0.16 0.70
CA LYS A 32 2.32 -1.39 -0.12
C LYS A 32 0.93 -1.88 -0.53
N THR A 33 0.04 -2.03 0.45
CA THR A 33 -1.34 -2.49 0.22
C THR A 33 -2.09 -1.55 -0.73
N SER A 34 -1.85 -0.24 -0.63
CA SER A 34 -2.48 0.75 -1.52
C SER A 34 -2.01 0.65 -2.97
N ILE A 35 -0.73 0.31 -3.19
CA ILE A 35 -0.16 0.10 -4.53
C ILE A 35 -0.77 -1.16 -5.16
N GLY A 36 -0.79 -2.29 -4.43
CA GLY A 36 -1.41 -3.53 -4.92
C GLY A 36 -2.89 -3.35 -5.22
N ALA A 37 -3.65 -2.71 -4.32
CA ALA A 37 -5.07 -2.42 -4.56
C ALA A 37 -5.31 -1.51 -5.77
N PHE A 38 -4.38 -0.61 -6.09
CA PHE A 38 -4.45 0.20 -7.29
C PHE A 38 -4.21 -0.63 -8.56
N GLY A 39 -3.24 -1.56 -8.53
CA GLY A 39 -3.02 -2.54 -9.60
C GLY A 39 -4.27 -3.36 -9.89
N ASP A 40 -4.86 -3.98 -8.86
CA ASP A 40 -6.10 -4.75 -8.96
C ASP A 40 -7.26 -3.93 -9.55
N ALA A 41 -7.38 -2.65 -9.16
CA ALA A 41 -8.40 -1.76 -9.67
C ALA A 41 -8.22 -1.43 -11.17
N VAL A 42 -6.97 -1.26 -11.62
CA VAL A 42 -6.66 -1.04 -13.04
C VAL A 42 -6.99 -2.28 -13.87
N GLU A 43 -6.58 -3.46 -13.42
CA GLU A 43 -6.89 -4.74 -14.07
C GLU A 43 -8.40 -4.97 -14.17
N SER A 44 -9.12 -4.80 -13.06
CA SER A 44 -10.58 -4.89 -13.00
C SER A 44 -11.26 -3.92 -13.96
N SER A 45 -10.79 -2.67 -14.04
CA SER A 45 -11.31 -1.68 -14.98
C SER A 45 -11.14 -2.12 -16.43
N GLY A 46 -10.02 -2.75 -16.77
CA GLY A 46 -9.77 -3.31 -18.11
C GLY A 46 -10.82 -4.34 -18.53
N SER A 47 -11.10 -5.30 -17.66
CA SER A 47 -12.12 -6.34 -17.92
C SER A 47 -13.52 -5.77 -18.14
N LEU A 48 -13.85 -4.67 -17.45
CA LEU A 48 -15.13 -3.97 -17.61
C LEU A 48 -15.22 -3.24 -18.96
N PHE A 49 -14.13 -2.67 -19.46
CA PHE A 49 -14.10 -2.03 -20.77
C PHE A 49 -14.32 -3.02 -21.90
N GLU A 50 -13.68 -4.18 -21.85
CA GLU A 50 -13.85 -5.26 -22.82
C GLU A 50 -15.30 -5.75 -22.84
N SER A 51 -15.87 -6.04 -21.66
CA SER A 51 -17.27 -6.42 -21.51
C SER A 51 -18.25 -5.36 -22.04
N ASN A 52 -17.95 -4.07 -21.84
CA ASN A 52 -18.78 -2.97 -22.32
C ASN A 52 -18.65 -2.76 -23.84
N ALA A 53 -17.47 -3.00 -24.41
CA ALA A 53 -17.24 -2.96 -25.85
C ALA A 53 -18.07 -4.06 -26.56
N GLU A 54 -18.04 -5.28 -26.04
CA GLU A 54 -18.85 -6.40 -26.54
C GLU A 54 -20.35 -6.11 -26.46
N LEU A 55 -20.82 -5.56 -25.33
CA LEU A 55 -22.22 -5.16 -25.16
C LEU A 55 -22.64 -4.09 -26.18
N THR A 56 -21.78 -3.10 -26.41
CA THR A 56 -22.06 -2.01 -27.35
C THR A 56 -22.08 -2.53 -28.80
N LYS A 57 -21.10 -3.36 -29.17
CA LYS A 57 -21.05 -4.08 -30.45
C LYS A 57 -22.32 -4.89 -30.68
N GLY A 58 -22.76 -5.68 -29.69
CA GLY A 58 -24.03 -6.43 -29.75
C GLY A 58 -25.27 -5.54 -29.88
N ALA A 59 -25.31 -4.38 -29.22
CA ALA A 59 -26.42 -3.43 -29.35
C ALA A 59 -26.48 -2.79 -30.75
N VAL A 60 -25.34 -2.50 -31.35
CA VAL A 60 -25.25 -2.00 -32.74
C VAL A 60 -25.74 -3.05 -33.73
N HIS A 61 -25.36 -4.33 -33.53
CA HIS A 61 -25.89 -5.43 -34.34
C HIS A 61 -27.39 -5.58 -34.23
N ALA A 62 -27.94 -5.57 -33.01
CA ALA A 62 -29.38 -5.63 -32.80
C ALA A 62 -30.13 -4.45 -33.46
N TYR A 63 -29.52 -3.27 -33.53
CA TYR A 63 -30.07 -2.13 -34.25
C TYR A 63 -30.11 -2.37 -35.77
N PHE A 64 -29.04 -2.93 -36.35
CA PHE A 64 -29.02 -3.31 -37.76
C PHE A 64 -30.03 -4.42 -38.07
N ASP A 65 -30.16 -5.44 -37.21
CA ASP A 65 -31.15 -6.51 -37.37
C ASP A 65 -32.58 -5.95 -37.40
N ALA A 66 -32.89 -4.97 -36.54
CA ALA A 66 -34.20 -4.33 -36.52
C ALA A 66 -34.48 -3.50 -37.78
N LEU A 67 -33.46 -2.84 -38.34
CA LEU A 67 -33.58 -2.12 -39.60
C LEU A 67 -33.78 -3.08 -40.78
N GLU A 68 -32.99 -4.15 -40.85
CA GLU A 68 -33.08 -5.18 -41.88
C GLU A 68 -34.46 -5.85 -41.89
N ALA A 69 -35.01 -6.17 -40.71
CA ALA A 69 -36.36 -6.71 -40.55
C ALA A 69 -37.48 -5.75 -41.00
N SER A 70 -37.19 -4.44 -41.12
CA SER A 70 -38.16 -3.43 -41.56
C SER A 70 -38.07 -3.09 -43.05
N LEU A 71 -37.07 -3.64 -43.75
CA LEU A 71 -36.81 -3.42 -45.18
C LEU A 71 -37.21 -4.67 -46.00
N PRO A 72 -37.57 -4.51 -47.29
CA PRO A 72 -37.69 -5.64 -48.20
C PRO A 72 -36.36 -6.41 -48.29
N GLU A 73 -36.39 -7.76 -48.37
CA GLU A 73 -35.19 -8.64 -48.39
C GLU A 73 -34.12 -8.29 -49.44
N GLU A 74 -34.46 -7.44 -50.42
CA GLU A 74 -33.62 -7.07 -51.56
C GLU A 74 -32.99 -5.65 -51.42
N ALA A 75 -33.36 -4.89 -50.39
CA ALA A 75 -33.17 -3.43 -50.36
C ALA A 75 -31.99 -2.92 -49.49
N ALA A 76 -31.47 -3.72 -48.56
CA ALA A 76 -30.30 -3.35 -47.77
C ALA A 76 -29.58 -4.58 -47.20
N GLU A 77 -28.34 -4.79 -47.62
CA GLU A 77 -27.38 -5.68 -46.96
C GLU A 77 -26.46 -4.82 -46.09
N PHE A 78 -26.37 -5.13 -44.79
CA PHE A 78 -25.55 -4.37 -43.84
C PHE A 78 -24.23 -5.08 -43.49
N ASP A 79 -23.89 -6.18 -44.15
CA ASP A 79 -22.76 -7.04 -43.77
C ASP A 79 -21.40 -6.31 -43.81
N GLU A 80 -21.15 -5.49 -44.83
CA GLU A 80 -19.93 -4.64 -44.88
C GLU A 80 -19.88 -3.61 -43.73
N VAL A 81 -21.04 -3.11 -43.28
CA VAL A 81 -21.13 -2.16 -42.17
C VAL A 81 -20.92 -2.88 -40.84
N ARG A 82 -21.45 -4.11 -40.69
CA ARG A 82 -21.23 -4.97 -39.52
C ARG A 82 -19.75 -5.32 -39.40
N GLU A 83 -19.11 -5.75 -40.49
CA GLU A 83 -17.69 -6.08 -40.49
C GLU A 83 -16.81 -4.88 -40.12
N LEU A 84 -17.14 -3.67 -40.61
CA LEU A 84 -16.44 -2.45 -40.23
C LEU A 84 -16.63 -2.08 -38.74
N VAL A 85 -17.84 -2.27 -38.21
CA VAL A 85 -18.12 -2.05 -36.78
C VAL A 85 -17.32 -3.05 -35.93
N ASP A 86 -17.34 -4.33 -36.31
CA ASP A 86 -16.62 -5.38 -35.63
C ASP A 86 -15.12 -5.10 -35.59
N GLU A 87 -14.52 -4.81 -36.73
CA GLU A 87 -13.09 -4.51 -36.86
C GLU A 87 -12.70 -3.25 -36.07
N GLY A 88 -13.59 -2.24 -36.06
CA GLY A 88 -13.40 -1.01 -35.28
C GLY A 88 -13.41 -1.23 -33.77
N PHE A 89 -14.37 -2.00 -33.25
CA PHE A 89 -14.43 -2.34 -31.83
C PHE A 89 -13.29 -3.26 -31.41
N ASP A 90 -12.96 -4.27 -32.23
CA ASP A 90 -11.90 -5.23 -31.93
C ASP A 90 -10.54 -4.52 -31.91
N SER A 91 -10.25 -3.67 -32.91
CA SER A 91 -9.02 -2.88 -32.94
C SER A 91 -8.90 -1.90 -31.76
N ALA A 92 -9.99 -1.23 -31.40
CA ALA A 92 -9.99 -0.30 -30.26
C ALA A 92 -9.78 -1.03 -28.93
N THR A 93 -10.45 -2.17 -28.74
CA THR A 93 -10.35 -2.99 -27.53
C THR A 93 -8.96 -3.60 -27.41
N GLU A 94 -8.39 -4.09 -28.50
CA GLU A 94 -7.04 -4.66 -28.53
C GLU A 94 -5.98 -3.59 -28.22
N ALA A 95 -6.09 -2.39 -28.80
CA ALA A 95 -5.18 -1.29 -28.50
C ALA A 95 -5.29 -0.83 -27.03
N GLN A 96 -6.50 -0.79 -26.49
CA GLN A 96 -6.74 -0.46 -25.09
C GLN A 96 -6.20 -1.53 -24.15
N SER A 97 -6.41 -2.81 -24.47
CA SER A 97 -5.91 -3.96 -23.70
C SER A 97 -4.39 -3.94 -23.59
N GLN A 98 -3.69 -3.80 -24.72
CA GLN A 98 -2.23 -3.67 -24.74
C GLN A 98 -1.73 -2.47 -23.91
N SER A 99 -2.45 -1.33 -23.96
CA SER A 99 -2.07 -0.17 -23.15
C SER A 99 -2.29 -0.40 -21.66
N LEU A 100 -3.33 -1.14 -21.27
CA LEU A 100 -3.62 -1.45 -19.88
C LEU A 100 -2.65 -2.49 -19.33
N GLU A 101 -2.34 -3.52 -20.12
CA GLU A 101 -1.37 -4.56 -19.78
C GLU A 101 0.01 -3.93 -19.49
N ALA A 102 0.46 -2.99 -20.32
CA ALA A 102 1.69 -2.24 -20.07
C ALA A 102 1.65 -1.39 -18.78
N VAL A 103 0.47 -0.88 -18.41
CA VAL A 103 0.30 -0.12 -17.15
C VAL A 103 0.31 -1.07 -15.95
N VAL A 104 -0.34 -2.23 -16.05
CA VAL A 104 -0.35 -3.26 -15.00
C VAL A 104 1.06 -3.76 -14.76
N GLU A 105 1.81 -4.13 -15.81
CA GLU A 105 3.22 -4.53 -15.69
C GLU A 105 4.08 -3.45 -15.01
N ALA A 106 3.87 -2.17 -15.35
CA ALA A 106 4.59 -1.07 -14.71
C ALA A 106 4.22 -0.90 -13.22
N ILE A 107 2.98 -1.18 -12.84
CA ILE A 107 2.54 -1.16 -11.44
C ILE A 107 3.16 -2.34 -10.68
N GLU A 108 3.15 -3.54 -11.26
CA GLU A 108 3.75 -4.74 -10.66
C GLU A 108 5.27 -4.57 -10.45
N GLU A 109 5.97 -4.01 -11.44
CA GLU A 109 7.39 -3.67 -11.31
C GLU A 109 7.61 -2.63 -10.20
N SER A 110 6.74 -1.61 -10.12
CA SER A 110 6.80 -0.61 -9.07
C SER A 110 6.50 -1.19 -7.68
N GLU A 111 5.58 -2.14 -7.57
CA GLU A 111 5.27 -2.84 -6.33
C GLU A 111 6.48 -3.64 -5.85
N ALA A 112 7.10 -4.43 -6.73
CA ALA A 112 8.29 -5.20 -6.40
C ALA A 112 9.45 -4.30 -5.96
N ALA A 113 9.67 -3.17 -6.66
CA ALA A 113 10.68 -2.19 -6.29
C ALA A 113 10.37 -1.51 -4.94
N TYR A 114 9.09 -1.20 -4.69
CA TYR A 114 8.66 -0.63 -3.42
C TYR A 114 8.80 -1.62 -2.26
N ASP A 115 8.53 -2.91 -2.48
CA ASP A 115 8.72 -3.97 -1.50
C ASP A 115 10.17 -4.08 -1.03
N GLU A 116 11.11 -4.09 -1.98
CA GLU A 116 12.54 -4.11 -1.66
C GLU A 116 12.95 -2.86 -0.89
N PHE A 117 12.48 -1.69 -1.33
CA PHE A 117 12.73 -0.42 -0.65
C PHE A 117 12.17 -0.42 0.78
N ALA A 118 10.90 -0.82 0.96
CA ALA A 118 10.22 -0.84 2.25
C ALA A 118 10.91 -1.79 3.22
N ALA A 119 11.32 -2.98 2.76
CA ALA A 119 12.08 -3.92 3.57
C ALA A 119 13.43 -3.33 4.04
N SER A 120 14.18 -2.72 3.12
CA SER A 120 15.46 -2.09 3.46
C SER A 120 15.29 -0.90 4.40
N TYR A 121 14.28 -0.07 4.17
CA TYR A 121 13.98 1.07 5.03
C TYR A 121 13.52 0.64 6.42
N ALA A 122 12.68 -0.40 6.52
CA ALA A 122 12.25 -1.00 7.77
C ALA A 122 13.45 -1.52 8.59
N GLU A 123 14.39 -2.23 7.96
CA GLU A 123 15.61 -2.72 8.63
C GLU A 123 16.47 -1.57 9.18
N VAL A 124 16.63 -0.49 8.42
CA VAL A 124 17.37 0.70 8.86
C VAL A 124 16.68 1.38 10.04
N VAL A 125 15.34 1.48 9.98
CA VAL A 125 14.51 2.01 11.06
C VAL A 125 14.73 1.16 12.31
N ASP A 126 14.55 -0.15 12.22
CA ASP A 126 14.70 -1.08 13.35
C ASP A 126 16.09 -0.97 14.00
N THR A 127 17.15 -1.02 13.18
CA THR A 127 18.53 -0.87 13.66
C THR A 127 18.74 0.46 14.38
N SER A 128 18.14 1.55 13.88
CA SER A 128 18.27 2.88 14.50
C SER A 128 17.51 2.97 15.81
N PHE A 129 16.32 2.35 15.88
CA PHE A 129 15.50 2.27 17.08
C PHE A 129 16.17 1.43 18.16
N ASP A 130 16.71 0.26 17.81
CA ASP A 130 17.46 -0.60 18.73
C ASP A 130 18.69 0.12 19.30
N ALA A 131 19.49 0.77 18.46
CA ALA A 131 20.66 1.53 18.90
C ALA A 131 20.26 2.69 19.84
N TYR A 132 19.11 3.33 19.58
CA TYR A 132 18.59 4.38 20.43
C TYR A 132 18.11 3.84 21.79
N LEU A 133 17.41 2.70 21.81
CA LEU A 133 16.97 2.03 23.03
C LEU A 133 18.16 1.57 23.89
N GLU A 134 19.19 0.98 23.28
CA GLU A 134 20.39 0.54 23.99
C GLU A 134 21.13 1.74 24.65
N ALA A 135 21.27 2.85 23.91
CA ALA A 135 21.86 4.06 24.45
C ALA A 135 21.03 4.65 25.61
N HIS A 136 19.71 4.54 25.52
CA HIS A 136 18.78 5.04 26.54
C HIS A 136 18.81 4.16 27.80
N GLU A 137 18.85 2.84 27.66
CA GLU A 137 19.00 1.89 28.76
C GLU A 137 20.32 2.11 29.52
N GLN A 138 21.41 2.41 28.80
CA GLN A 138 22.68 2.77 29.44
C GLN A 138 22.60 4.09 30.23
N VAL A 139 21.79 5.05 29.79
CA VAL A 139 21.52 6.27 30.58
C VAL A 139 20.68 5.95 31.81
N GLU A 140 19.67 5.09 31.68
CA GLU A 140 18.84 4.62 32.80
C GLU A 140 19.70 3.97 33.89
N GLU A 141 20.58 3.04 33.54
CA GLU A 141 21.50 2.40 34.49
C GLU A 141 22.40 3.42 35.20
N ASN A 142 22.99 4.36 34.45
CA ASN A 142 23.84 5.41 35.02
C ASN A 142 23.07 6.30 36.00
N VAL A 143 21.84 6.70 35.64
CA VAL A 143 20.99 7.54 36.49
C VAL A 143 20.53 6.77 37.74
N SER A 144 20.14 5.50 37.61
CA SER A 144 19.77 4.66 38.74
C SER A 144 20.94 4.51 39.72
N SER A 145 22.14 4.22 39.20
CA SER A 145 23.33 4.10 40.03
C SER A 145 23.67 5.41 40.75
N VAL A 146 23.57 6.57 40.08
CA VAL A 146 23.79 7.87 40.74
C VAL A 146 22.73 8.12 41.82
N ALA A 147 21.46 7.80 41.56
CA ALA A 147 20.38 7.99 42.53
C ALA A 147 20.59 7.12 43.78
N GLU A 148 20.96 5.84 43.60
CA GLU A 148 21.28 4.92 44.70
C GLU A 148 22.47 5.42 45.53
N ASN A 149 23.56 5.87 44.89
CA ASN A 149 24.72 6.43 45.58
C ASN A 149 24.38 7.70 46.40
N VAL A 150 23.46 8.53 45.90
CA VAL A 150 23.00 9.74 46.61
C VAL A 150 22.12 9.38 47.81
N GLU A 151 21.25 8.38 47.66
CA GLU A 151 20.41 7.88 48.76
C GLU A 151 21.25 7.27 49.88
N GLU A 152 22.24 6.44 49.53
CA GLU A 152 23.17 5.83 50.49
C GLU A 152 24.01 6.89 51.24
N ALA A 153 24.49 7.92 50.53
CA ALA A 153 25.21 9.04 51.15
C ALA A 153 24.31 9.89 52.07
N ALA A 154 23.03 10.05 51.73
CA ALA A 154 22.07 10.78 52.56
C ALA A 154 21.72 10.01 53.84
N GLU A 155 21.54 8.69 53.76
CA GLU A 155 21.35 7.83 54.92
C GLU A 155 22.57 7.83 55.85
N GLU A 156 23.79 7.80 55.31
CA GLU A 156 25.02 7.86 56.11
C GLU A 156 25.15 9.19 56.89
N ILE A 157 24.72 10.30 56.29
CA ILE A 157 24.70 11.62 56.95
C ILE A 157 23.63 11.67 58.06
N ASP A 158 22.43 11.14 57.83
CA ASP A 158 21.33 11.15 58.81
C ASP A 158 21.58 10.22 60.02
N VAL A 159 22.26 9.09 59.83
CA VAL A 159 22.66 8.19 60.92
C VAL A 159 23.80 8.75 61.78
N SER A 160 24.53 9.75 61.28
CA SER A 160 25.66 10.40 61.97
C SER A 160 25.32 11.69 62.73
N ALA A 161 24.06 12.14 62.67
CA ALA A 161 23.52 13.32 63.37
C ALA A 161 22.71 12.96 64.63
#